data_AF-A0A7Y5GGB6-F1
#
_entry.id   AF-A0A7Y5GGB6-F1
#
_cell.length_a   1.000
_cell.length_b   1.000
_cell.length_c   1.000
_cell.angle_alpha   90.00
_cell.angle_beta   90.00
_cell.angle_gamma   90.00
#
_symmetry.space_group_name_H-M   'P 1'
#
loop_
_entity.id
_entity.type
_entity.pdbx_description
1 polymer ?
#
loop_
_entity_poly.entity_id
_entity_poly.type
_entity_poly.pdbx_seq_one_letter_code
_entity_poly.pdbx_strand_id
1 'polypeptide(L)'
;PRINRILYSDAAATMAGSLTGTSTVVSYIESAAGVVVGGRTGVPAVVAGLLFLVALFIAPAMGVVPAAATAPALILVGSFMLTHVAEIQWDDPVVAIPAFLTITTIPLSFSIANGLSFGFTAYVLLRLARGEFRKVNWLVWLLAALFIVRFAYLGGG
;
A
#
# COMPACT_ATOMS: atom_id res chain seq x y z
N PRO A 1 9.94 -19.75 1.36
CA PRO A 1 9.36 -20.82 2.22
C PRO A 1 8.56 -20.37 3.46
N ARG A 2 8.57 -19.09 3.89
CA ARG A 2 7.75 -18.61 5.03
C ARG A 2 6.76 -17.49 4.70
N ILE A 3 6.56 -17.18 3.42
CA ILE A 3 5.69 -16.08 2.94
C ILE A 3 4.27 -16.20 3.49
N ASN A 4 3.67 -17.41 3.50
CA ASN A 4 2.32 -17.58 4.04
C ASN A 4 2.20 -17.12 5.50
N ARG A 5 3.17 -17.45 6.36
CA ARG A 5 3.14 -17.01 7.78
C ARG A 5 3.23 -15.49 7.90
N ILE A 6 4.00 -14.84 7.03
CA ILE A 6 4.14 -13.38 7.00
C ILE A 6 2.82 -12.73 6.55
N LEU A 7 2.20 -13.27 5.49
CA LEU A 7 0.91 -12.78 5.00
C LEU A 7 -0.21 -12.98 6.03
N TYR A 8 -0.22 -14.10 6.77
CA TYR A 8 -1.18 -14.30 7.85
C TYR A 8 -0.98 -13.30 9.00
N SER A 9 0.26 -13.00 9.37
CA SER A 9 0.51 -11.99 10.42
C SER A 9 0.11 -10.58 9.97
N ASP A 10 0.35 -10.23 8.72
CA ASP A 10 0.00 -8.93 8.14
C ASP A 10 -1.53 -8.75 8.06
N ALA A 11 -2.24 -9.78 7.59
CA ALA A 11 -3.69 -9.80 7.56
C ALA A 11 -4.30 -9.72 8.97
N ALA A 12 -3.76 -10.47 9.94
CA ALA A 12 -4.22 -10.42 11.32
C ALA A 12 -3.99 -9.05 11.97
N ALA A 13 -2.82 -8.43 11.75
CA ALA A 13 -2.51 -7.10 12.22
C ALA A 13 -3.43 -6.04 11.59
N THR A 14 -3.69 -6.16 10.29
CA THR A 14 -4.60 -5.27 9.56
C THR A 14 -6.04 -5.36 10.09
N MET A 15 -6.55 -6.58 10.28
CA MET A 15 -7.89 -6.79 10.85
C MET A 15 -7.96 -6.20 12.27
N ALA A 16 -7.01 -6.53 13.13
CA ALA A 16 -6.97 -6.02 14.51
C ALA A 16 -6.90 -4.49 14.54
N GLY A 17 -6.04 -3.86 13.73
CA GLY A 17 -5.93 -2.41 13.61
C GLY A 17 -7.25 -1.75 13.16
N SER A 18 -7.88 -2.31 12.13
CA SER A 18 -9.17 -1.80 11.65
C SER A 18 -10.29 -1.86 12.69
N LEU A 19 -10.31 -2.90 13.54
CA LEU A 19 -11.27 -3.03 14.64
C LEU A 19 -11.05 -1.99 15.75
N THR A 20 -9.81 -1.53 15.91
CA THR A 20 -9.46 -0.45 16.85
C THR A 20 -9.71 0.96 16.28
N GLY A 21 -10.30 1.07 15.08
CA GLY A 21 -10.61 2.35 14.44
C GLY A 21 -9.42 3.01 13.74
N THR A 22 -8.29 2.31 13.58
CA THR A 22 -7.12 2.82 12.87
C THR A 22 -7.15 2.43 11.39
N SER A 23 -6.35 3.12 10.57
CA SER A 23 -6.08 2.68 9.20
C SER A 23 -5.37 1.32 9.17
N THR A 24 -5.32 0.71 7.98
CA THR A 24 -4.65 -0.57 7.75
C THR A 24 -3.17 -0.47 8.08
N VAL A 25 -2.65 -1.44 8.85
CA VAL A 25 -1.22 -1.52 9.17
C VAL A 25 -0.46 -2.02 7.95
N VAL A 26 0.72 -1.47 7.68
CA VAL A 26 1.59 -1.93 6.59
C VAL A 26 3.04 -2.02 7.08
N SER A 27 3.82 -2.91 6.50
CA SER A 27 5.26 -2.98 6.77
C SER A 27 5.96 -1.77 6.13
N TYR A 28 6.56 -0.91 6.97
CA TYR A 28 7.27 0.29 6.52
C TYR A 28 8.72 -0.02 6.09
N ILE A 29 9.21 0.73 5.10
CA ILE A 29 10.59 0.61 4.60
C ILE A 29 11.63 0.94 5.68
N GLU A 30 11.29 1.84 6.61
CA GLU A 30 12.15 2.20 7.74
C GLU A 30 12.36 1.03 8.70
N SER A 31 11.39 0.11 8.81
CA SER A 31 11.55 -1.12 9.60
C SER A 31 12.66 -2.01 9.03
N ALA A 32 12.96 -1.91 7.73
CA ALA A 32 14.09 -2.63 7.14
C ALA A 32 15.43 -2.12 7.66
N ALA A 33 15.57 -0.83 7.98
CA ALA A 33 16.78 -0.28 8.59
C ALA A 33 17.05 -0.92 9.97
N GLY A 34 15.99 -1.19 10.75
CA GLY A 34 16.09 -1.93 12.01
C GLY A 34 16.66 -3.34 11.84
N VAL A 35 16.36 -4.02 10.73
CA VAL A 35 16.93 -5.32 10.38
C VAL A 35 18.41 -5.19 9.99
N VAL A 36 18.76 -4.16 9.23
CA VAL A 36 20.14 -3.88 8.78
C VAL A 36 21.07 -3.63 9.97
N VAL A 37 20.61 -2.93 11.01
CA VAL A 37 21.38 -2.64 12.24
C VAL A 37 21.45 -3.86 13.20
N GLY A 38 20.85 -5.00 12.83
CA GLY A 38 20.97 -6.26 13.57
C GLY A 38 19.69 -6.74 14.24
N GLY A 39 18.55 -6.09 14.01
CA GLY A 39 17.22 -6.54 14.41
C GLY A 39 16.80 -7.80 13.68
N ARG A 40 17.32 -8.97 14.11
CA ARG A 40 17.04 -10.28 13.49
C ARG A 40 15.94 -11.07 14.20
N THR A 41 15.45 -10.58 15.33
CA THR A 41 14.35 -11.16 16.10
C THR A 41 13.12 -10.26 16.03
N GLY A 42 11.94 -10.76 16.44
CA GLY A 42 10.74 -9.92 16.56
C GLY A 42 10.76 -8.98 17.77
N VAL A 43 11.75 -9.10 18.65
CA VAL A 43 11.85 -8.31 19.90
C VAL A 43 11.93 -6.80 19.66
N PRO A 44 12.72 -6.28 18.69
CA PRO A 44 12.75 -4.85 18.40
C PRO A 44 11.39 -4.30 17.97
N ALA A 45 10.61 -5.07 17.20
CA ALA A 45 9.26 -4.67 16.80
C ALA A 45 8.29 -4.58 18.00
N VAL A 46 8.38 -5.54 18.94
CA VAL A 46 7.58 -5.52 20.18
C VAL A 46 7.98 -4.34 21.06
N VAL A 47 9.29 -4.10 21.24
CA VAL A 47 9.79 -2.97 22.04
C VAL A 47 9.37 -1.64 21.41
N ALA A 48 9.49 -1.48 20.09
CA ALA A 48 9.03 -0.29 19.38
C ALA A 48 7.52 -0.08 19.59
N GLY A 49 6.71 -1.13 19.45
CA GLY A 49 5.26 -1.06 19.72
C GLY A 49 4.94 -0.64 21.16
N LEU A 50 5.65 -1.18 22.15
CA LEU A 50 5.47 -0.79 23.56
C LEU A 50 5.87 0.68 23.80
N LEU A 51 6.97 1.12 23.20
CA LEU A 51 7.39 2.53 23.25
C LEU A 51 6.37 3.45 22.60
N PHE A 52 5.72 3.04 21.50
CA PHE A 52 4.63 3.78 20.88
C PHE A 52 3.40 3.87 21.80
N LEU A 53 3.07 2.82 22.56
CA LEU A 53 2.00 2.87 23.56
C LEU A 53 2.32 3.88 24.68
N VAL A 54 3.56 3.91 25.15
CA VAL A 54 4.01 4.92 26.13
C VAL A 54 3.98 6.32 25.51
N ALA A 55 4.34 6.45 24.23
CA ALA A 55 4.32 7.71 23.52
C ALA A 55 2.91 8.31 23.39
N LEU A 56 1.83 7.52 23.47
CA LEU A 56 0.45 8.04 23.46
C LEU A 56 0.17 9.00 24.64
N PHE A 57 0.82 8.82 25.79
CA PHE A 57 0.69 9.74 26.92
C PHE A 57 1.42 11.07 26.68
N ILE A 58 2.45 11.06 25.82
CA ILE A 58 3.26 12.24 25.45
C ILE A 58 2.68 12.91 24.19
N ALA A 59 1.93 12.19 23.37
CA ALA A 59 1.27 12.68 22.15
C ALA A 59 0.55 14.04 22.31
N PRO A 60 -0.22 14.32 23.40
CA PRO A 60 -0.84 15.65 23.56
C PRO A 60 0.15 16.81 23.68
N ALA A 61 1.40 16.57 24.10
CA ALA A 61 2.46 17.58 24.13
C ALA A 61 3.13 17.81 22.76
N MET A 62 2.93 16.91 21.79
CA MET A 62 3.55 16.97 20.46
C MET A 62 2.84 17.93 19.49
N GLY A 63 1.68 18.48 19.85
CA GLY A 63 0.97 19.49 19.05
C GLY A 63 1.72 20.81 18.84
N VAL A 64 2.84 21.01 19.55
CA VAL A 64 3.74 22.17 19.42
C VAL A 64 4.62 22.06 18.17
N VAL A 65 4.80 20.86 17.61
CA VAL A 65 5.67 20.65 16.43
C VAL A 65 4.95 21.12 15.15
N PRO A 66 5.51 22.09 14.40
CA PRO A 66 4.91 22.53 13.14
C PRO A 66 4.90 21.42 12.10
N ALA A 67 3.83 21.32 11.29
CA ALA A 67 3.75 20.34 10.20
C ALA A 67 4.90 20.48 9.17
N ALA A 68 5.43 21.70 9.02
CA ALA A 68 6.60 21.97 8.18
C ALA A 68 7.86 21.20 8.64
N ALA A 69 7.98 20.86 9.94
CA ALA A 69 9.09 20.07 10.45
C ALA A 69 9.02 18.59 10.03
N THR A 70 7.83 18.06 9.80
CA THR A 70 7.64 16.67 9.33
C THR A 70 7.74 16.50 7.81
N ALA A 71 7.59 17.58 7.05
CA ALA A 71 7.57 17.52 5.59
C ALA A 71 8.89 16.96 4.97
N PRO A 72 10.10 17.36 5.41
CA PRO A 72 11.34 16.81 4.85
C PRO A 72 11.46 15.29 5.07
N ALA A 73 11.02 14.79 6.23
CA ALA A 73 11.02 13.37 6.53
C ALA A 73 10.09 12.61 5.58
N LEU A 74 8.87 13.09 5.37
CA LEU A 74 7.91 12.47 4.44
C LEU A 74 8.41 12.47 2.99
N ILE A 75 9.12 13.53 2.56
CA ILE A 75 9.72 13.59 1.22
C ILE A 75 10.80 12.51 1.05
N LEU A 76 11.67 12.32 2.05
CA LEU A 76 12.69 11.28 2.02
C LEU A 76 12.09 9.87 2.05
N VAL A 77 11.07 9.63 2.88
CA VAL A 77 10.38 8.34 2.89
C VAL A 77 9.72 8.06 1.54
N GLY A 78 9.05 9.06 0.96
CA GLY A 78 8.47 8.95 -0.38
C GLY A 78 9.51 8.66 -1.46
N SER A 79 10.68 9.29 -1.41
CA SER A 79 11.75 9.02 -2.37
C SER A 79 12.31 7.60 -2.26
N PHE A 80 12.42 7.07 -1.03
CA PHE A 80 12.79 5.67 -0.82
C PHE A 80 11.71 4.70 -1.32
N MET A 81 10.43 5.01 -1.13
CA MET A 81 9.34 4.18 -1.65
C MET A 81 9.29 4.13 -3.19
N LEU A 82 9.68 5.22 -3.87
CA LEU A 82 9.76 5.26 -5.34
C LEU A 82 10.82 4.31 -5.92
N THR A 83 11.80 3.87 -5.15
CA THR A 83 12.82 2.92 -5.65
C THR A 83 12.19 1.61 -6.15
N HIS A 84 11.11 1.15 -5.54
CA HIS A 84 10.38 -0.05 -5.97
C HIS A 84 9.66 0.12 -7.32
N VAL A 85 9.40 1.36 -7.76
CA VAL A 85 8.82 1.62 -9.09
C VAL A 85 9.79 1.21 -10.20
N ALA A 86 11.09 1.22 -9.93
CA ALA A 86 12.10 0.75 -10.88
C ALA A 86 12.07 -0.78 -11.09
N GLU A 87 11.47 -1.55 -10.18
CA GLU A 87 11.35 -3.01 -10.28
C GLU A 87 10.19 -3.45 -11.19
N ILE A 88 9.36 -2.51 -11.66
CA ILE A 88 8.22 -2.78 -12.54
C ILE A 88 8.73 -3.17 -13.94
N GLN A 89 8.10 -4.18 -14.55
CA GLN A 89 8.37 -4.62 -15.93
C GLN A 89 7.81 -3.60 -16.94
N TRP A 90 8.59 -2.55 -17.20
CA TRP A 90 8.23 -1.48 -18.12
C TRP A 90 8.23 -1.91 -19.59
N ASP A 91 8.83 -3.05 -19.90
CA ASP A 91 8.90 -3.66 -21.23
C ASP A 91 7.62 -4.38 -21.65
N ASP A 92 6.75 -4.80 -20.70
CA ASP A 92 5.45 -5.40 -21.02
C ASP A 92 4.33 -4.35 -20.89
N PRO A 93 3.68 -3.94 -22.01
CA PRO A 93 2.57 -2.99 -21.99
C PRO A 93 1.40 -3.42 -21.08
N VAL A 94 1.20 -4.73 -20.89
CA VAL A 94 0.14 -5.26 -20.02
C VAL A 94 0.38 -4.91 -18.55
N VAL A 95 1.63 -4.68 -18.14
CA VAL A 95 2.00 -4.29 -16.77
C VAL A 95 2.30 -2.79 -16.70
N ALA A 96 3.04 -2.27 -17.68
CA ALA A 96 3.49 -0.88 -17.72
C ALA A 96 2.33 0.13 -17.77
N ILE A 97 1.32 -0.10 -18.61
CA ILE A 97 0.18 0.82 -18.76
C ILE A 97 -0.64 0.91 -17.45
N PRO A 98 -1.06 -0.21 -16.82
CA PRO A 98 -1.74 -0.19 -15.52
C PRO A 98 -0.91 0.46 -14.41
N ALA A 99 0.39 0.18 -14.35
CA ALA A 99 1.28 0.76 -13.36
C ALA A 99 1.35 2.29 -13.51
N PHE A 100 1.55 2.77 -14.74
CA PHE A 100 1.55 4.20 -15.05
C PHE A 100 0.23 4.88 -14.67
N LEU A 101 -0.91 4.29 -15.06
CA LEU A 101 -2.23 4.80 -14.71
C LEU A 101 -2.44 4.86 -13.20
N THR A 102 -1.99 3.85 -12.47
CA THR A 102 -2.09 3.83 -11.00
C THR A 102 -1.29 4.97 -10.38
N ILE A 103 -0.01 5.10 -10.74
CA ILE A 103 0.90 6.10 -10.17
C ILE A 103 0.41 7.53 -10.46
N THR A 104 -0.13 7.77 -11.64
CA THR A 104 -0.62 9.10 -12.05
C THR A 104 -1.99 9.44 -11.49
N THR A 105 -2.91 8.47 -11.41
CA THR A 105 -4.28 8.72 -10.98
C THR A 105 -4.39 8.97 -9.47
N ILE A 106 -3.52 8.35 -8.65
CA ILE A 106 -3.53 8.57 -7.19
C ILE A 106 -3.38 10.05 -6.82
N PRO A 107 -2.32 10.78 -7.22
CA PRO A 107 -2.18 12.20 -6.89
C PRO A 107 -3.24 13.05 -7.58
N LEU A 108 -3.64 12.71 -8.81
CA LEU A 108 -4.61 13.50 -9.57
C LEU A 108 -6.03 13.42 -8.99
N SER A 109 -6.39 12.27 -8.41
CA SER A 109 -7.69 12.05 -7.78
C SER A 109 -7.70 12.24 -6.26
N PHE A 110 -6.54 12.56 -5.67
CA PHE A 110 -6.33 12.60 -4.21
C PHE A 110 -6.85 11.34 -3.48
N SER A 111 -6.88 10.20 -4.17
CA SER A 111 -7.48 8.96 -3.66
C SER A 111 -6.70 7.73 -4.13
N ILE A 112 -6.09 7.03 -3.16
CA ILE A 112 -5.39 5.76 -3.41
C ILE A 112 -6.37 4.73 -3.98
N ALA A 113 -7.59 4.67 -3.43
CA ALA A 113 -8.61 3.72 -3.86
C ALA A 113 -8.98 3.93 -5.33
N ASN A 114 -9.19 5.18 -5.78
CA ASN A 114 -9.52 5.44 -7.18
C ASN A 114 -8.38 5.09 -8.13
N GLY A 115 -7.14 5.45 -7.77
CA GLY A 115 -5.98 5.11 -8.60
C GLY A 115 -5.77 3.60 -8.74
N LEU A 116 -5.91 2.85 -7.64
CA LEU A 116 -5.88 1.38 -7.68
C LEU A 116 -7.03 0.82 -8.54
N SER A 117 -8.26 1.34 -8.40
CA SER A 117 -9.40 0.89 -9.21
C SER A 117 -9.15 1.06 -10.71
N PHE A 118 -8.60 2.21 -11.14
CA PHE A 118 -8.24 2.45 -12.55
C PHE A 118 -7.14 1.51 -13.03
N GLY A 119 -6.06 1.36 -12.25
CA GLY A 119 -4.95 0.47 -12.56
C GLY A 119 -5.39 -0.99 -12.73
N PHE A 120 -6.09 -1.55 -11.74
CA PHE A 120 -6.56 -2.94 -11.79
C PHE A 120 -7.53 -3.18 -12.95
N THR A 121 -8.43 -2.25 -13.22
CA THR A 121 -9.38 -2.36 -14.34
C THR A 121 -8.63 -2.38 -15.68
N ALA A 122 -7.66 -1.47 -15.87
CA ALA A 122 -6.83 -1.45 -17.07
C ALA A 122 -6.01 -2.74 -17.24
N TYR A 123 -5.47 -3.28 -16.14
CA TYR A 123 -4.72 -4.54 -16.16
C TYR A 123 -5.57 -5.71 -16.67
N VAL A 124 -6.79 -5.84 -16.14
CA VAL A 124 -7.71 -6.91 -16.55
C VAL A 124 -8.17 -6.72 -18.00
N LEU A 125 -8.48 -5.51 -18.42
CA LEU A 125 -8.86 -5.20 -19.81
C LEU A 125 -7.72 -5.51 -20.80
N LEU A 126 -6.47 -5.19 -20.46
CA LEU A 126 -5.33 -5.49 -21.34
C LEU A 126 -5.04 -6.99 -21.41
N ARG A 127 -5.13 -7.72 -20.29
CA ARG A 127 -5.02 -9.20 -20.29
C ARG A 127 -6.14 -9.85 -21.10
N LEU A 128 -7.36 -9.31 -21.02
CA LEU A 128 -8.51 -9.72 -21.82
C LEU A 128 -8.25 -9.51 -23.32
N ALA A 129 -7.79 -8.32 -23.71
CA ALA A 129 -7.48 -7.98 -25.09
C ALA A 129 -6.34 -8.83 -25.67
N ARG A 130 -5.37 -9.24 -24.85
CA ARG A 130 -4.27 -10.14 -25.24
C ARG A 130 -4.68 -11.62 -25.31
N GLY A 131 -5.93 -11.95 -24.94
CA GLY A 131 -6.45 -13.32 -24.96
C GLY A 131 -5.93 -14.19 -23.81
N GLU A 132 -5.34 -13.60 -22.76
CA GLU A 132 -4.67 -14.32 -21.67
C GLU A 132 -5.57 -14.57 -20.45
N PHE A 133 -6.81 -15.01 -20.69
CA PHE A 133 -7.85 -15.18 -19.67
C PHE A 133 -7.44 -16.05 -18.48
N ARG A 134 -6.64 -17.10 -18.74
CA ARG A 134 -6.24 -18.10 -17.73
C ARG A 134 -5.07 -17.68 -16.85
N LYS A 135 -4.34 -16.60 -17.21
CA LYS A 135 -3.20 -16.10 -16.41
C LYS A 135 -3.64 -15.21 -15.24
N VAL A 136 -4.90 -14.80 -15.21
CA VAL A 136 -5.45 -13.91 -14.19
C VAL A 136 -6.22 -14.74 -13.16
N ASN A 137 -5.85 -14.61 -11.88
CA ASN A 137 -6.56 -15.27 -10.78
C ASN A 137 -8.01 -14.75 -10.69
N TRP A 138 -8.96 -15.63 -10.34
CA TRP A 138 -10.39 -15.31 -10.23
C TRP A 138 -10.67 -14.15 -9.26
N LEU A 139 -9.85 -13.99 -8.20
CA LEU A 139 -9.94 -12.84 -7.28
C LEU A 139 -9.75 -11.50 -8.00
N VAL A 140 -8.81 -11.44 -8.94
CA VAL A 140 -8.51 -10.21 -9.68
C VAL A 140 -9.66 -9.87 -10.63
N TRP A 141 -10.31 -10.88 -11.20
CA TRP A 141 -11.54 -10.71 -11.98
C TRP A 141 -12.70 -10.17 -11.13
N LEU A 142 -12.90 -10.74 -9.93
CA LEU A 142 -13.92 -10.27 -8.99
C LEU A 142 -13.70 -8.79 -8.61
N LEU A 143 -12.45 -8.44 -8.27
CA LEU A 143 -12.09 -7.07 -7.90
C LEU A 143 -12.29 -6.10 -9.06
N ALA A 144 -11.90 -6.47 -10.28
CA ALA A 144 -12.13 -5.64 -11.45
C ALA A 144 -13.64 -5.45 -11.73
N ALA A 145 -14.45 -6.51 -11.61
CA ALA A 145 -15.90 -6.41 -11.74
C ALA A 145 -16.50 -5.46 -10.70
N LEU A 146 -16.09 -5.56 -9.43
CA LEU A 146 -16.52 -4.65 -8.37
C LEU A 146 -16.13 -3.20 -8.65
N PHE A 147 -14.91 -2.95 -9.15
CA PHE A 147 -14.47 -1.59 -9.51
C PHE A 147 -15.24 -1.02 -10.70
N ILE A 148 -15.52 -1.84 -11.72
CA ILE A 148 -16.36 -1.42 -12.86
C ILE A 148 -17.76 -1.06 -12.38
N VAL A 149 -18.38 -1.88 -11.54
CA VAL A 149 -19.70 -1.59 -10.95
C VAL A 149 -19.66 -0.29 -10.13
N ARG A 150 -18.62 -0.10 -9.33
CA ARG A 150 -18.41 1.13 -8.55
C ARG A 150 -18.34 2.36 -9.46
N PHE A 151 -17.56 2.31 -10.54
CA PHE A 151 -17.47 3.44 -11.49
C PHE A 151 -18.78 3.68 -12.25
N ALA A 152 -19.48 2.62 -12.64
CA ALA A 152 -20.79 2.75 -13.29
C ALA A 152 -21.83 3.39 -12.35
N TYR A 153 -21.81 3.04 -11.05
CA TYR A 153 -22.71 3.63 -10.05
C TYR A 153 -22.35 5.08 -9.72
N LEU A 154 -21.05 5.39 -9.55
CA LEU A 154 -20.59 6.75 -9.24
C LEU A 154 -20.58 7.71 -10.43
N GLY A 155 -20.49 7.22 -11.66
CA GLY A 155 -20.53 8.03 -12.88
C GLY A 155 -21.95 8.24 -13.45
N GLY A 156 -22.96 7.56 -12.90
CA GLY A 156 -24.35 7.67 -13.31
C GLY A 156 -25.22 8.59 -12.43
N GLY A 157 -24.59 9.37 -11.53
CA GLY A 157 -25.25 10.30 -10.61
C GLY A 157 -24.80 11.75 -10.81
#